data_AF-A0AA42X2I9-F1
#
_entry.id   AF-A0AA42X2I9-F1
#
_cell.length_a   1.000
_cell.length_b   1.000
_cell.length_c   1.000
_cell.angle_alpha   90.00
_cell.angle_beta   90.00
_cell.angle_gamma   90.00
#
_symmetry.space_group_name_H-M   'P 1'
#
loop_
_entity.id
_entity.type
_entity.pdbx_description
1 polymer ?
#
loop_
_entity_poly.entity_id
_entity_poly.type
_entity_poly.pdbx_seq_one_letter_code
_entity_poly.pdbx_strand_id
1 'polypeptide(L)'
;MTSGPNIALLWRGQAAEWTHRFHEARQWPIMQALRALGATARPVLYRDEAVREIRDELLSCDAVLVWVNPLDISGDRSQLDPMLREVAGCGVVVSAHP
;
A
#
# COMPACT_ATOMS: atom_id res chain seq x y z
N MET A 1 5.09 -26.11 0.69
CA MET A 1 5.44 -24.95 -0.16
C MET A 1 5.06 -23.72 0.63
N THR A 2 6.00 -22.88 1.03
CA THR A 2 5.66 -21.58 1.62
C THR A 2 5.04 -20.74 0.50
N SER A 3 3.84 -20.19 0.74
CA SER A 3 3.29 -19.18 -0.17
C SER A 3 4.29 -18.03 -0.28
N GLY A 4 4.46 -17.45 -1.46
CA GLY A 4 5.31 -16.26 -1.62
C GLY A 4 4.76 -15.06 -0.83
N PRO A 5 5.56 -14.00 -0.65
CA PRO A 5 5.24 -12.91 0.25
C PRO A 5 3.97 -12.17 -0.19
N ASN A 6 3.20 -11.70 0.77
CA ASN A 6 2.05 -10.82 0.58
C ASN A 6 2.48 -9.35 0.67
N ILE A 7 2.38 -8.64 -0.45
CA ILE A 7 2.90 -7.28 -0.63
C ILE A 7 1.75 -6.33 -0.97
N ALA A 8 1.56 -5.31 -0.14
CA ALA A 8 0.67 -4.20 -0.43
C ALA A 8 1.40 -3.11 -1.24
N LEU A 9 0.75 -2.58 -2.27
CA LEU A 9 1.16 -1.35 -2.92
C LEU A 9 0.15 -0.27 -2.52
N LEU A 10 0.60 0.71 -1.74
CA LEU A 10 -0.24 1.74 -1.14
C LEU A 10 -0.15 3.04 -1.95
N TRP A 11 -1.27 3.61 -2.38
CA TRP A 11 -1.32 4.96 -2.96
C TRP A 11 -2.65 5.63 -2.66
N ARG A 12 -2.74 6.96 -2.80
CA ARG A 12 -3.97 7.69 -2.50
C ARG A 12 -5.05 7.42 -3.56
N GLY A 13 -6.28 7.14 -3.12
CA GLY A 13 -7.40 6.90 -4.03
C GLY A 13 -8.68 6.43 -3.35
N GLN A 14 -9.77 6.38 -4.11
CA GLN A 14 -11.08 5.90 -3.66
C GLN A 14 -11.45 4.60 -4.37
N ALA A 15 -12.12 3.67 -3.68
CA ALA A 15 -12.52 2.40 -4.31
C ALA A 15 -13.41 2.64 -5.55
N ALA A 16 -14.34 3.58 -5.48
CA ALA A 16 -15.23 3.94 -6.58
C ALA A 16 -14.48 4.41 -7.85
N GLU A 17 -13.30 4.99 -7.70
CA GLU A 17 -12.47 5.47 -8.81
C GLU A 17 -11.71 4.32 -9.49
N TRP A 18 -11.24 3.35 -8.70
CA TRP A 18 -10.28 2.34 -9.14
C TRP A 18 -10.89 0.95 -9.38
N THR A 19 -12.16 0.75 -8.99
CA THR A 19 -12.86 -0.52 -9.25
C THR A 19 -12.78 -0.84 -10.75
N HIS A 20 -12.29 -2.03 -11.09
CA HIS A 20 -11.97 -2.49 -12.45
C HIS A 20 -10.86 -1.74 -13.21
N ARG A 21 -10.33 -0.63 -12.68
CA ARG A 21 -9.33 0.23 -13.34
C ARG A 21 -7.93 0.13 -12.75
N PHE A 22 -7.69 -0.77 -11.79
CA PHE A 22 -6.36 -1.00 -11.21
C PHE A 22 -5.27 -1.30 -12.26
N HIS A 23 -5.65 -1.84 -13.41
CA HIS A 23 -4.73 -2.11 -14.52
C HIS A 23 -4.22 -0.84 -15.23
N GLU A 24 -4.89 0.29 -15.05
CA GLU A 24 -4.50 1.60 -15.55
C GLU A 24 -3.54 2.33 -14.59
N ALA A 25 -3.41 1.83 -13.35
CA ALA A 25 -2.55 2.44 -12.35
C ALA A 25 -1.08 2.35 -12.77
N ARG A 26 -0.29 3.39 -12.52
CA ARG A 26 1.18 3.37 -12.76
C ARG A 26 1.89 2.23 -12.02
N GLN A 27 1.29 1.74 -10.94
CA GLN A 27 1.78 0.65 -10.10
C GLN A 27 1.48 -0.73 -10.70
N TRP A 28 0.59 -0.83 -11.69
CA TRP A 28 0.17 -2.10 -12.25
C TRP A 28 1.33 -2.95 -12.79
N PRO A 29 2.29 -2.41 -13.58
CA PRO A 29 3.44 -3.18 -14.04
C PRO A 29 4.30 -3.74 -12.89
N ILE A 30 4.42 -2.99 -11.80
CA ILE A 30 5.17 -3.41 -10.59
C ILE A 30 4.47 -4.60 -9.93
N MET A 31 3.14 -4.52 -9.77
CA MET A 31 2.36 -5.64 -9.22
C MET A 31 2.50 -6.90 -10.08
N GLN A 32 2.46 -6.76 -11.41
CA GLN A 32 2.63 -7.88 -12.34
C GLN A 32 4.02 -8.51 -12.21
N ALA A 33 5.07 -7.69 -12.09
CA ALA A 33 6.44 -8.18 -11.90
C ALA A 33 6.59 -8.94 -10.57
N LEU A 34 6.05 -8.42 -9.47
CA LEU A 34 6.05 -9.11 -8.17
C LEU A 34 5.30 -10.44 -8.23
N ARG A 35 4.13 -10.47 -8.90
CA ARG A 35 3.35 -11.69 -9.08
C ARG A 35 4.08 -12.74 -9.93
N ALA A 36 4.80 -12.31 -10.97
CA ALA A 36 5.62 -13.21 -11.78
C ALA A 36 6.78 -13.84 -10.98
N LEU A 37 7.23 -13.19 -9.90
CA LEU A 37 8.23 -13.71 -8.96
C LEU A 37 7.61 -14.56 -7.83
N GLY A 38 6.31 -14.81 -7.87
CA GLY A 38 5.60 -15.66 -6.91
C GLY A 38 5.03 -14.94 -5.68
N ALA A 39 5.12 -13.61 -5.61
CA ALA A 39 4.48 -12.85 -4.55
C ALA A 39 2.97 -12.68 -4.79
N THR A 40 2.20 -12.49 -3.73
CA THR A 40 0.86 -11.91 -3.83
C THR A 40 1.00 -10.41 -3.73
N ALA A 41 0.77 -9.67 -4.83
CA ALA A 41 0.78 -8.21 -4.82
C ALA A 41 -0.64 -7.67 -4.94
N ARG A 42 -1.05 -6.75 -4.04
CA ARG A 42 -2.39 -6.16 -4.07
C ARG A 42 -2.38 -4.63 -3.91
N PRO A 43 -3.39 -3.93 -4.46
CA PRO A 43 -3.50 -2.49 -4.28
C PRO A 43 -4.14 -2.18 -2.91
N VAL A 44 -3.65 -1.14 -2.24
CA VAL A 44 -4.28 -0.57 -1.05
C VAL A 44 -4.45 0.93 -1.30
N LEU A 45 -5.68 1.43 -1.15
CA LEU A 45 -6.02 2.80 -1.47
C LEU A 45 -6.08 3.64 -0.20
N TYR A 46 -5.08 4.49 -0.02
CA TYR A 46 -4.94 5.35 1.14
C TYR A 46 -5.95 6.49 1.14
N ARG A 47 -6.58 6.68 2.31
CA ARG A 47 -7.43 7.81 2.67
C ARG A 47 -7.29 8.09 4.15
N ASP A 48 -7.21 9.36 4.48
CA ASP A 48 -7.06 9.86 5.84
C ASP A 48 -8.18 9.33 6.76
N GLU A 49 -9.42 9.33 6.25
CA GLU A 49 -10.61 8.92 7.01
C GLU A 49 -10.65 7.42 7.31
N ALA A 50 -9.86 6.61 6.60
CA ALA A 50 -9.83 5.15 6.72
C ALA A 50 -8.49 4.63 7.26
N VAL A 51 -7.71 5.49 7.93
CA VAL A 51 -6.33 5.16 8.36
C VAL A 51 -6.26 3.93 9.26
N ARG A 52 -7.28 3.70 10.10
CA ARG A 52 -7.33 2.54 11.02
C ARG A 52 -7.60 1.25 10.26
N GLU A 53 -8.57 1.25 9.36
CA GLU A 53 -8.90 0.11 8.53
C GLU A 53 -7.74 -0.26 7.60
N ILE A 54 -7.07 0.75 7.03
CA ILE A 54 -5.88 0.55 6.20
C ILE A 54 -4.75 -0.04 7.03
N ARG A 55 -4.50 0.47 8.24
CA ARG A 55 -3.50 -0.10 9.15
C ARG A 55 -3.75 -1.60 9.36
N ASP A 56 -4.97 -1.99 9.70
CA ASP A 56 -5.31 -3.39 9.95
C ASP A 56 -5.10 -4.26 8.70
N GLU A 57 -5.40 -3.72 7.52
CA GLU A 57 -5.07 -4.40 6.26
C GLU A 57 -3.56 -4.54 6.07
N LEU A 58 -2.76 -3.49 6.33
CA LEU A 58 -1.31 -3.52 6.16
C LEU A 58 -0.62 -4.47 7.14
N LEU A 59 -1.14 -4.63 8.36
CA LEU A 59 -0.61 -5.57 9.36
C LEU A 59 -0.76 -7.05 8.93
N SER A 60 -1.62 -7.35 7.94
CA SER A 60 -1.72 -8.68 7.34
C SER A 60 -0.70 -8.95 6.22
N CYS A 61 0.15 -7.97 5.89
CA CYS A 61 1.14 -8.06 4.82
C CYS A 61 2.53 -8.34 5.37
N ASP A 62 3.37 -8.95 4.52
CA ASP A 62 4.80 -9.08 4.80
C ASP A 62 5.54 -7.79 4.46
N ALA A 63 5.07 -7.06 3.44
CA ALA A 63 5.66 -5.79 3.02
C ALA A 63 4.64 -4.80 2.46
N VAL A 64 4.98 -3.51 2.54
CA VAL A 64 4.22 -2.39 1.98
C VAL A 64 5.15 -1.51 1.15
N LEU A 65 4.78 -1.27 -0.11
CA LEU A 65 5.44 -0.31 -0.99
C LEU A 65 4.57 0.95 -1.10
N VAL A 66 5.11 2.11 -0.70
CA VAL A 66 4.32 3.34 -0.53
C VAL A 66 4.53 4.32 -1.69
N TRP A 67 3.43 4.72 -2.34
CA TRP A 67 3.35 5.72 -3.40
C TRP A 67 2.33 6.81 -3.06
N VAL A 68 2.52 7.47 -1.91
CA VAL A 68 1.76 8.66 -1.51
C VAL A 68 2.70 9.87 -1.48
N ASN A 69 2.44 10.85 -2.36
CA ASN A 69 3.27 12.06 -2.47
C ASN A 69 2.84 13.08 -1.40
N PRO A 70 3.76 13.57 -0.53
CA PRO A 70 3.43 14.59 0.48
C PRO A 70 3.12 15.97 -0.11
N LEU A 71 3.48 16.22 -1.37
CA LEU A 71 3.30 17.52 -2.04
C LEU A 71 2.03 17.60 -2.90
N ASP A 72 1.15 16.61 -2.78
CA ASP A 72 -0.08 16.55 -3.57
C ASP A 72 -1.18 17.42 -2.91
N ILE A 73 -1.99 18.09 -3.73
CA ILE A 73 -3.13 18.92 -3.29
C ILE A 73 -4.14 18.09 -2.48
N SER A 74 -4.15 16.78 -2.70
CA SER A 74 -5.04 15.82 -2.03
C SER A 74 -4.70 15.50 -0.56
N GLY A 75 -3.64 16.07 0.00
CA GLY A 75 -3.37 16.06 1.45
C GLY A 75 -1.93 15.73 1.82
N ASP A 76 -1.57 16.00 3.08
CA ASP A 76 -0.24 15.72 3.62
C ASP A 76 -0.08 14.25 4.07
N ARG A 77 1.03 13.94 4.77
CA ARG A 77 1.33 12.61 5.31
C ARG A 77 1.27 12.54 6.84
N SER A 78 0.67 13.54 7.49
CA SER A 78 0.63 13.66 8.95
C SER A 78 -0.06 12.47 9.62
N GLN A 79 -1.07 11.87 8.98
CA GLN A 79 -1.73 10.65 9.45
C GLN A 79 -1.08 9.36 8.90
N LEU A 80 -0.57 9.41 7.67
CA LEU A 80 0.05 8.28 7.01
C LEU A 80 1.33 7.82 7.73
N ASP A 81 2.22 8.76 8.04
CA ASP A 81 3.56 8.42 8.54
C ASP A 81 3.56 7.80 9.94
N PRO A 82 2.77 8.28 10.92
CA PRO A 82 2.61 7.57 12.19
C PRO A 82 2.10 6.15 12.02
N MET A 83 1.10 5.93 11.15
CA MET A 83 0.54 4.61 10.87
C MET A 83 1.60 3.69 10.23
N LEU A 84 2.38 4.18 9.27
CA LEU A 84 3.46 3.40 8.64
C LEU A 84 4.56 3.03 9.63
N ARG A 85 4.89 3.92 10.58
CA ARG A 85 5.85 3.61 11.67
C ARG A 85 5.32 2.54 12.61
N GLU A 86 4.03 2.58 12.96
CA GLU A 86 3.36 1.53 13.75
C GLU A 86 3.41 0.19 13.02
N VAL A 87 3.00 0.15 11.75
CA VAL A 87 3.02 -1.06 10.90
C VAL A 87 4.44 -1.65 10.80
N ALA A 88 5.45 -0.80 10.60
CA ALA A 88 6.86 -1.24 10.58
C ALA A 88 7.31 -1.80 11.94
N GLY A 89 6.88 -1.18 13.04
CA GLY A 89 7.15 -1.66 14.40
C GLY A 89 6.54 -3.03 14.72
N CYS A 90 5.50 -3.44 13.98
CA CYS A 90 4.87 -4.76 14.09
C CYS A 90 5.53 -5.84 13.21
N GLY A 91 6.63 -5.54 12.53
CA GLY A 91 7.41 -6.51 11.74
C GLY A 91 7.12 -6.53 10.24
N VAL A 92 6.25 -5.64 9.75
CA VAL A 92 5.98 -5.48 8.31
C VAL A 92 7.09 -4.64 7.68
N VAL A 93 7.63 -5.07 6.53
CA VAL A 93 8.65 -4.29 5.82
C VAL A 93 8.00 -3.12 5.08
N VAL A 94 8.28 -1.88 5.49
CA VAL A 94 7.74 -0.68 4.83
C VAL A 94 8.80 -0.04 3.94
N SER A 95 8.58 -0.05 2.63
CA SER A 95 9.38 0.69 1.63
C SER A 95 8.82 2.09 1.47
N ALA A 96 9.30 2.97 2.35
CA ALA A 96 9.17 4.42 2.30
C ALA A 96 10.31 5.01 3.12
N HIS A 97 10.71 6.25 2.83
CA HIS A 97 11.37 7.06 3.86
C HIS A 97 10.24 7.85 4.54
N PRO A 98 9.77 7.43 5.74
CA PRO A 98 8.90 8.25 6.58
C PRO A 98 9.69 9.33 7.32
#